data_AF-A0A7K1S8R7-F1
#
_entry.id   AF-A0A7K1S8R7-F1
#
_cell.length_a   1.000
_cell.length_b   1.000
_cell.length_c   1.000
_cell.angle_alpha   90.00
_cell.angle_beta   90.00
_cell.angle_gamma   90.00
#
_symmetry.space_group_name_H-M   'P 1'
#
loop_
_entity.id
_entity.type
_entity.pdbx_description
1 polymer ?
#
loop_
_entity_poly.entity_id
_entity_poly.type
_entity_poly.pdbx_seq_one_letter_code
_entity_poly.pdbx_strand_id
1 'polypeptide(L)'
;MLKIFTVINVINWGLISIWGAVVLYFAFNQTGHSDAAGRGLETAVLGAGILVLLLLIGLNLLPYHWTKIIALLSSGLLLFWLYIRD
;
A
#
# COMPACT_ATOMS: atom_id res chain seq x y z
N MET A 1 -27.23 -4.10 9.89
CA MET A 1 -26.08 -4.90 9.39
C MET A 1 -25.23 -4.18 8.34
N LEU A 2 -25.81 -3.35 7.45
CA LEU A 2 -25.07 -2.68 6.34
C LEU A 2 -24.03 -1.61 6.76
N LYS A 3 -24.13 -1.01 7.95
CA LYS A 3 -23.32 0.16 8.34
C LYS A 3 -21.83 -0.14 8.56
N ILE A 4 -21.51 -1.33 9.06
CA ILE A 4 -20.12 -1.71 9.42
C ILE A 4 -19.24 -1.89 8.18
N PHE A 5 -19.79 -2.45 7.10
CA PHE A 5 -19.03 -2.63 5.85
C PHE A 5 -18.75 -1.32 5.13
N THR A 6 -19.62 -0.31 5.31
CA THR A 6 -19.36 1.04 4.83
C THR A 6 -18.18 1.66 5.56
N VAL A 7 -18.11 1.51 6.89
CA VAL A 7 -16.99 2.00 7.70
C VAL A 7 -15.68 1.32 7.30
N ILE A 8 -15.68 -0.01 7.16
CA ILE A 8 -14.50 -0.77 6.70
C ILE A 8 -14.03 -0.29 5.32
N ASN A 9 -14.97 -0.03 4.41
CA ASN A 9 -14.64 0.46 3.07
C ASN A 9 -13.97 1.84 3.10
N VAL A 10 -14.48 2.75 3.94
CA VAL A 10 -13.89 4.08 4.12
C VAL A 10 -12.48 3.98 4.72
N ILE A 11 -12.31 3.14 5.74
CA ILE A 11 -11.00 2.90 6.37
C ILE A 11 -10.00 2.34 5.34
N ASN A 12 -10.41 1.35 4.54
CA ASN A 12 -9.57 0.80 3.48
C ASN A 12 -9.13 1.85 2.47
N TRP A 13 -10.05 2.73 2.05
CA TRP A 13 -9.68 3.84 1.16
C TRP A 13 -8.69 4.81 1.81
N GLY A 14 -8.83 5.07 3.11
CA GLY A 14 -7.84 5.82 3.88
C GLY A 14 -6.47 5.15 3.90
N LEU A 15 -6.41 3.85 4.19
CA LEU A 15 -5.16 3.07 4.21
C LEU A 15 -4.50 2.99 2.83
N ILE A 16 -5.29 2.78 1.77
CA ILE A 16 -4.81 2.81 0.39
C ILE A 16 -4.23 4.18 0.05
N SER A 17 -4.88 5.27 0.47
CA SER A 17 -4.38 6.63 0.25
C SER A 17 -3.05 6.88 0.97
N ILE A 18 -2.90 6.39 2.21
CA ILE A 18 -1.65 6.48 2.96
C ILE A 18 -0.55 5.69 2.25
N TRP A 19 -0.83 4.45 1.81
CA TRP A 19 0.11 3.66 1.04
C TRP A 19 0.52 4.36 -0.27
N GLY A 20 -0.44 4.97 -0.97
CA GLY A 20 -0.18 5.78 -2.16
C GLY A 20 0.77 6.95 -1.87
N ALA A 21 0.58 7.66 -0.76
CA ALA A 21 1.48 8.73 -0.34
C ALA A 21 2.90 8.23 -0.04
N VAL A 22 3.04 7.06 0.59
CA VAL A 22 4.34 6.42 0.85
C VAL A 22 5.03 6.05 -0.47
N VAL A 23 4.31 5.43 -1.42
CA VAL A 23 4.86 5.10 -2.74
C VAL A 23 5.30 6.36 -3.48
N LEU A 24 4.51 7.43 -3.43
CA LEU A 24 4.89 8.72 -4.02
C LEU A 24 6.12 9.33 -3.33
N TYR A 25 6.20 9.25 -2.00
CA TYR A 25 7.37 9.70 -1.26
C TYR A 25 8.64 8.97 -1.73
N PHE A 26 8.61 7.64 -1.85
CA PHE A 26 9.73 6.88 -2.42
C PHE A 26 10.01 7.25 -3.88
N ALA A 27 8.98 7.49 -4.69
CA ALA A 27 9.13 7.90 -6.09
C ALA A 27 9.87 9.24 -6.22
N PHE A 28 9.52 10.22 -5.38
CA PHE A 28 10.14 11.55 -5.40
C PHE A 28 11.50 11.60 -4.72
N ASN A 29 11.78 10.72 -3.76
CA ASN A 29 13.06 10.65 -3.04
C ASN A 29 14.08 9.66 -3.63
N GLN A 30 13.93 9.23 -4.89
CA GLN A 30 15.00 8.49 -5.57
C GLN A 30 16.24 9.38 -5.73
N THR A 31 17.16 9.33 -4.77
CA THR A 31 18.43 10.03 -4.85
C THR A 31 19.36 9.28 -5.80
N GLY A 32 19.62 9.86 -6.97
CA GLY A 32 20.50 9.30 -8.00
C GLY A 32 21.97 9.06 -7.61
N HIS A 33 22.34 9.26 -6.33
CA HIS A 33 23.66 9.01 -5.75
C HIS A 33 23.90 7.55 -5.34
N SER A 34 22.91 6.67 -5.49
CA SER A 34 23.04 5.25 -5.18
C SER A 34 23.84 4.51 -6.27
N ASP A 35 24.75 3.62 -5.86
CA ASP A 35 25.50 2.73 -6.77
C ASP A 35 24.57 1.97 -7.71
N ALA A 36 25.05 1.48 -8.85
CA ALA A 36 24.20 0.80 -9.85
C ALA A 36 23.33 -0.34 -9.25
N ALA A 37 23.85 -1.03 -8.23
CA ALA A 37 23.10 -2.03 -7.47
C ALA A 37 22.01 -1.42 -6.56
N GLY A 38 22.31 -0.28 -5.92
CA GLY A 38 21.35 0.44 -5.07
C GLY A 38 20.20 1.07 -5.87
N ARG A 39 20.48 1.63 -7.05
CA ARG A 39 19.45 2.13 -7.98
C ARG A 39 18.50 1.03 -8.47
N GLY A 40 19.04 -0.15 -8.78
CA GLY A 40 18.23 -1.31 -9.16
C GLY A 40 17.29 -1.74 -8.03
N LEU A 41 17.77 -1.71 -6.79
CA LEU A 41 17.00 -2.07 -5.61
C LEU A 41 15.92 -1.03 -5.28
N GLU A 42 16.24 0.27 -5.35
CA GLU A 42 15.26 1.36 -5.18
C GLU A 42 14.12 1.27 -6.20
N THR A 43 14.44 0.97 -7.46
CA THR A 43 13.45 0.83 -8.54
C THR A 43 12.56 -0.41 -8.31
N ALA A 44 13.15 -1.52 -7.85
CA ALA A 44 12.40 -2.74 -7.53
C ALA A 44 11.44 -2.53 -6.35
N VAL A 45 11.87 -1.81 -5.31
CA VAL A 45 11.03 -1.46 -4.15
C VAL A 45 9.85 -0.59 -4.58
N LEU A 46 10.08 0.40 -5.45
CA LEU A 46 9.01 1.23 -6.02
C LEU A 46 8.02 0.42 -6.87
N GLY A 47 8.53 -0.43 -7.75
CA GLY A 47 7.70 -1.32 -8.57
C GLY A 47 6.83 -2.23 -7.72
N ALA A 48 7.40 -2.84 -6.68
CA ALA A 48 6.66 -3.65 -5.71
C ALA A 48 5.61 -2.82 -4.96
N GLY A 49 5.95 -1.61 -4.52
CA GLY A 49 5.02 -0.69 -3.85
C GLY A 49 3.80 -0.33 -4.70
N ILE A 50 4.01 -0.04 -5.98
CA ILE A 50 2.94 0.24 -6.96
C ILE A 50 2.08 -0.99 -7.22
N LEU A 51 2.69 -2.17 -7.39
CA LEU A 51 1.93 -3.42 -7.58
C LEU A 51 1.04 -3.73 -6.38
N VAL A 52 1.55 -3.56 -5.16
CA VAL A 52 0.78 -3.74 -3.92
C VAL A 52 -0.37 -2.74 -3.83
N LEU A 53 -0.15 -1.48 -4.22
CA LEU A 53 -1.21 -0.46 -4.29
C LEU A 53 -2.35 -0.90 -5.23
N LEU A 54 -2.01 -1.36 -6.43
CA LEU A 54 -2.99 -1.85 -7.41
C LEU A 54 -3.76 -3.06 -6.87
N LEU A 55 -3.07 -3.97 -6.18
CA LEU A 55 -3.68 -5.15 -5.56
C LEU A 55 -4.68 -4.75 -4.47
N LEU A 56 -4.31 -3.81 -3.59
CA LEU A 56 -5.20 -3.30 -2.53
C LEU A 56 -6.43 -2.58 -3.09
N ILE A 57 -6.25 -1.77 -4.15
CA ILE A 57 -7.36 -1.11 -4.86
C ILE A 57 -8.30 -2.16 -5.46
N GLY A 58 -7.74 -3.14 -6.17
CA GLY A 58 -8.50 -4.25 -6.75
C GLY A 58 -9.31 -4.98 -5.68
N LEU A 59 -8.65 -5.41 -4.60
CA LEU A 59 -9.30 -6.13 -3.49
C LEU A 59 -10.43 -5.33 -2.82
N ASN A 60 -10.26 -4.00 -2.70
CA ASN A 60 -11.25 -3.13 -2.08
C ASN A 60 -12.43 -2.79 -3.00
N LEU A 61 -12.24 -2.82 -4.32
CA LEU A 61 -13.30 -2.64 -5.32
C LEU A 61 -14.24 -3.84 -5.43
N LEU A 62 -13.79 -5.04 -5.04
CA LEU A 62 -14.63 -6.23 -5.06
C LEU A 62 -15.82 -6.09 -4.09
N PRO A 63 -17.04 -6.55 -4.48
CA PRO A 63 -18.24 -6.43 -3.65
C PRO A 63 -18.27 -7.40 -2.46
N TYR A 64 -17.24 -8.23 -2.29
CA TYR A 64 -17.20 -9.25 -1.25
C TYR A 64 -16.74 -8.68 0.09
N HIS A 65 -17.44 -9.03 1.16
CA HIS A 65 -17.09 -8.57 2.51
C HIS A 65 -15.71 -9.07 2.98
N TRP A 66 -15.36 -10.30 2.62
CA TRP A 66 -14.07 -10.91 2.95
C TRP A 66 -12.89 -10.21 2.29
N THR A 67 -13.04 -9.71 1.06
CA THR A 67 -11.94 -9.02 0.37
C THR A 67 -11.62 -7.69 1.03
N LYS A 68 -12.62 -7.01 1.60
CA LYS A 68 -12.43 -5.77 2.37
C LYS A 68 -11.71 -6.01 3.69
N ILE A 69 -12.00 -7.12 4.38
CA ILE A 69 -11.30 -7.49 5.61
C ILE A 69 -9.84 -7.85 5.29
N ILE A 70 -9.59 -8.63 4.24
CA ILE A 70 -8.24 -8.97 3.80
C ILE A 70 -7.47 -7.69 3.42
N ALA A 71 -8.06 -6.79 2.63
CA ALA A 71 -7.42 -5.52 2.26
C ALA A 71 -7.02 -4.68 3.48
N LEU A 72 -7.87 -4.66 4.51
CA LEU A 72 -7.61 -3.94 5.77
C LEU A 72 -6.43 -4.56 6.53
N LEU A 73 -6.43 -5.89 6.67
CA LEU A 73 -5.35 -6.62 7.35
C LEU A 73 -4.03 -6.49 6.59
N SER A 74 -4.04 -6.66 5.27
CA SER A 74 -2.86 -6.55 4.42
C SER A 74 -2.26 -5.15 4.46
N SER A 75 -3.08 -4.10 4.28
CA SER A 75 -2.60 -2.72 4.30
C SER A 75 -2.09 -2.30 5.69
N GLY A 76 -2.78 -2.71 6.76
CA GLY A 76 -2.30 -2.48 8.13
C GLY A 76 -0.99 -3.18 8.42
N LEU A 77 -0.85 -4.46 8.02
CA LEU A 77 0.39 -5.23 8.20
C LEU A 77 1.56 -4.62 7.41
N LEU A 78 1.33 -4.18 6.18
CA LEU A 78 2.35 -3.54 5.35
C LEU A 78 2.86 -2.23 5.95
N LEU A 79 1.95 -1.37 6.41
CA LEU A 79 2.32 -0.12 7.08
C LEU A 79 3.04 -0.39 8.42
N PHE A 80 2.60 -1.39 9.18
CA PHE A 80 3.26 -1.79 10.42
C PHE A 80 4.67 -2.34 10.18
N TRP A 81 4.85 -3.17 9.14
CA TRP A 81 6.16 -3.68 8.77
C TRP A 81 7.11 -2.56 8.32
N LEU A 82 6.60 -1.58 7.57
CA LEU A 82 7.37 -0.41 7.16
C LEU A 82 7.77 0.44 8.37
N TYR A 83 6.85 0.65 9.31
CA TYR A 83 7.14 1.35 10.57
C TYR A 83 8.18 0.67 11.47
N ILE A 84 8.26 -0.67 11.46
CA ILE A 84 9.31 -1.40 12.21
C ILE A 84 10.67 -1.31 11.52
N ARG A 85 10.66 -1.18 10.19
CA ARG A 85 11.88 -1.20 9.38
C ARG A 85 12.61 0.15 9.42
N ASP A 86 11.87 1.24 9.47
CA ASP A 86 12.38 2.61 9.65
C ASP A 86 12.63 2.93 11.13
#